data_AF-A0A962AC52-F1
#
_entry.id   AF-A0A962AC52-F1
#
_cell.length_a   1.000
_cell.length_b   1.000
_cell.length_c   1.000
_cell.angle_alpha   90.00
_cell.angle_beta   90.00
_cell.angle_gamma   90.00
#
_symmetry.space_group_name_H-M   'P 1'
#
loop_
_entity.id
_entity.type
_entity.pdbx_description
1 polymer ?
#
loop_
_entity_poly.entity_id
_entity_poly.type
_entity_poly.pdbx_seq_one_letter_code
_entity_poly.pdbx_strand_id
1 'polypeptide(L)' 'FGFPFIMAVKGSTKDDILAAFERRIDHGQDEEFAEALTQIEKIALLRLRDRLPA' A
#
# COMPACT_ATOMS: atom_id res chain seq x y z
N PHE A 1 -0.84 0.07 15.36
CA PHE A 1 -1.09 1.06 14.29
C PHE A 1 -2.48 1.69 14.35
N GLY A 2 -3.58 0.95 14.58
CA GLY A 2 -4.92 1.56 14.71
C GLY A 2 -5.63 1.83 13.37
N PHE A 3 -5.05 1.35 12.27
CA PHE A 3 -5.61 1.35 10.93
C PHE A 3 -5.30 0.00 10.23
N PRO A 4 -6.02 -0.37 9.15
CA PRO A 4 -5.78 -1.60 8.42
C PRO A 4 -4.42 -1.62 7.70
N PHE A 5 -3.91 -2.80 7.34
CA PHE A 5 -2.78 -2.90 6.42
C PHE A 5 -3.20 -2.40 5.03
N ILE A 6 -2.52 -1.37 4.53
CA ILE A 6 -2.84 -0.73 3.25
C ILE A 6 -1.68 -0.94 2.28
N MET A 7 -1.97 -1.51 1.10
CA MET A 7 -0.97 -1.75 0.06
C MET A 7 -1.65 -1.72 -1.32
N ALA A 8 -1.00 -1.08 -2.29
CA ALA A 8 -1.38 -1.18 -3.70
C ALA A 8 -0.99 -2.57 -4.23
N VAL A 9 -1.98 -3.36 -4.61
CA VAL A 9 -1.79 -4.77 -5.05
C VAL A 9 -1.81 -4.95 -6.57
N LYS A 10 -2.10 -3.91 -7.35
CA LYS A 10 -2.18 -4.01 -8.81
C LYS A 10 -0.78 -4.27 -9.38
N GLY A 11 -0.56 -5.46 -9.91
CA GLY A 11 0.74 -5.92 -10.41
C GLY A 11 1.61 -6.65 -9.37
N SER A 12 1.13 -6.80 -8.14
CA SER A 12 1.83 -7.55 -7.08
C SER A 12 1.37 -9.01 -7.05
N THR A 13 2.30 -9.92 -6.76
CA THR A 13 1.99 -11.33 -6.49
C THR A 13 1.57 -11.52 -5.04
N LYS A 14 1.04 -12.71 -4.72
CA LYS A 14 0.73 -13.08 -3.33
C LYS A 14 1.98 -13.05 -2.44
N ASP A 15 3.11 -13.51 -2.99
CA ASP A 15 4.38 -13.57 -2.25
C ASP A 15 4.92 -12.17 -1.98
N ASP A 16 4.74 -11.23 -2.91
CA ASP A 16 5.09 -9.82 -2.69
C ASP A 16 4.27 -9.18 -1.56
N ILE A 17 2.98 -9.51 -1.48
CA ILE A 17 2.08 -9.01 -0.43
C ILE A 17 2.51 -9.58 0.93
N LEU A 18 2.83 -10.86 0.99
CA LEU A 18 3.33 -11.52 2.20
C LEU A 18 4.67 -10.93 2.65
N ALA A 19 5.64 -10.81 1.75
CA ALA A 19 6.95 -10.24 2.06
C ALA A 19 6.84 -8.77 2.51
N ALA A 20 5.96 -7.98 1.90
CA ALA A 20 5.70 -6.61 2.33
C ALA A 20 5.07 -6.56 3.72
N PHE A 21 4.16 -7.47 4.03
CA PHE A 21 3.55 -7.58 5.35
C PHE A 21 4.58 -7.97 6.42
N GLU A 22 5.39 -9.00 6.15
CA GLU A 22 6.46 -9.48 7.05
C GLU A 22 7.48 -8.38 7.33
N ARG A 23 7.88 -7.59 6.33
CA ARG A 23 8.80 -6.46 6.55
C ARG A 23 8.15 -5.35 7.39
N ARG A 24 6.87 -5.05 7.16
CA ARG A 24 6.19 -3.89 7.75
C ARG A 24 5.66 -4.13 9.17
N ILE A 25 5.61 -5.37 9.63
CA ILE A 25 5.22 -5.66 11.01
C ILE A 25 6.23 -5.13 12.03
N ASP A 26 7.50 -5.01 11.62
CA ASP A 26 8.60 -4.51 12.44
C ASP A 26 8.73 -2.97 12.41
N HIS A 27 7.90 -2.28 11.62
CA HIS A 27 7.94 -0.82 11.52
C HIS A 27 7.45 -0.13 12.80
N GLY A 28 8.01 1.05 13.06
CA GLY A 28 7.46 1.98 14.04
C GLY A 28 6.10 2.56 13.59
N GLN A 29 5.36 3.16 14.52
CA GLN A 29 4.04 3.73 14.20
C GLN A 29 4.11 4.85 13.15
N ASP A 30 5.07 5.77 13.27
CA ASP A 30 5.23 6.88 12.33
C ASP A 30 5.68 6.40 10.94
N GLU A 31 6.53 5.39 10.91
CA GLU A 31 7.02 4.75 9.68
C GLU A 31 5.89 4.04 8.93
N GLU A 32 5.09 3.22 9.64
CA GLU A 32 3.96 2.52 9.03
C GLU A 32 2.84 3.49 8.61
N PHE A 33 2.68 4.61 9.31
CA PHE A 33 1.75 5.67 8.91
C PHE A 33 2.19 6.36 7.61
N ALA A 34 3.48 6.70 7.48
CA ALA A 34 4.03 7.27 6.26
C ALA A 34 3.96 6.29 5.08
N GLU A 35 4.25 5.01 5.31
CA GLU A 35 4.12 3.96 4.28
C GLU A 35 2.65 3.79 3.86
N ALA A 36 1.71 3.76 4.81
CA ALA A 36 0.29 3.65 4.51
C ALA A 36 -0.21 4.82 3.65
N LEU A 37 0.22 6.06 3.94
CA LEU A 37 -0.10 7.23 3.11
C LEU A 37 0.42 7.06 1.68
N THR A 38 1.67 6.62 1.52
CA THR A 38 2.27 6.35 0.19
C THR A 38 1.47 5.30 -0.59
N GLN A 39 0.99 4.26 0.10
CA GLN A 39 0.16 3.22 -0.52
C GLN A 39 -1.24 3.74 -0.89
N ILE A 40 -1.84 4.61 -0.08
CA ILE A 40 -3.10 5.29 -0.41
C ILE A 40 -2.94 6.14 -1.68
N GLU A 41 -1.87 6.92 -1.79
CA GLU A 41 -1.58 7.75 -2.97
C GLU A 41 -1.46 6.89 -4.24
N LYS A 42 -0.72 5.77 -4.17
CA LYS A 42 -0.64 4.81 -5.29
C LYS A 42 -2.01 4.27 -5.67
N ILE A 43 -2.82 3.85 -4.70
CA ILE A 43 -4.18 3.34 -4.95
C ILE A 43 -5.06 4.42 -5.60
N ALA A 44 -4.98 5.66 -5.11
CA ALA A 44 -5.73 6.79 -5.66
C ALA A 44 -5.34 7.06 -7.12
N LEU A 45 -4.04 7.10 -7.41
CA LEU A 45 -3.54 7.29 -8.78
C LEU A 45 -3.99 6.17 -9.71
N LEU A 46 -3.88 4.90 -9.28
CA LEU A 46 -4.33 3.75 -10.07
C LEU A 46 -5.84 3.84 -10.39
N ARG A 47 -6.65 4.22 -9.39
CA ARG A 47 -8.10 4.41 -9.57
C ARG A 47 -8.42 5.58 -10.49
N LEU A 48 -7.68 6.68 -10.41
CA LEU A 48 -7.85 7.83 -11.31
C LEU A 48 -7.54 7.43 -12.76
N ARG A 49 -6.44 6.72 -12.98
CA ARG A 49 -6.06 6.21 -14.31
C ARG A 49 -7.07 5.24 -14.89
N ASP A 50 -7.72 4.43 -14.05
CA ASP A 50 -8.79 3.52 -14.51
C ASP A 50 -10.10 4.27 -14.84
N ARG A 51 -10.27 5.52 -14.39
CA ARG A 51 -11.48 6.32 -14.61
C ARG A 51 -11.36 7.39 -15.69
N LEU A 52 -10.15 7.83 -16.01
CA LEU A 52 -9.91 8.88 -17.00
C LEU A 52 -9.49 8.26 -18.35
N PRO A 53 -9.95 8.83 -19.48
CA PRO A 53 -9.41 8.45 -20.79
C PRO A 53 -7.93 8.80 -20.89
N ALA A 54 -7.20 8.00 -21.67
CA ALA A 54 -5.76 8.14 -21.90
C ALA A 54 -5.41 9.37 -22.76
#